data_AF-A0A7S4K4N7-F1
#
_entry.id   AF-A0A7S4K4N7-F1
#
_cell.length_a   1.000
_cell.length_b   1.000
_cell.length_c   1.000
_cell.angle_alpha   90.00
_cell.angle_beta   90.00
_cell.angle_gamma   90.00
#
_symmetry.space_group_name_H-M   'P 1'
#
loop_
_entity.id
_entity.type
_entity.pdbx_description
1 polymer ?
#
loop_
_entity_poly.entity_id
_entity_poly.type
_entity_poly.pdbx_seq_one_letter_code
_entity_poly.pdbx_strand_id
1 'polypeptide(L)'
;SRTRKKLNRDSLSCAFKCCAMYVGDEMYAIGKDPIAGGKKSYPGNPAVVRGSDGVLRNRGEYDASGKMIKAMPLSSAEFHDGVPEDELKLVYEDGAVVSDQCFFDIKNRVAIKDLEGAITKAVDNLLLKVDFLQSMTTKEAIAVRLAEAACGSKWMHKHPTKLAAMTEKFPDLELGPTYAKLGLTPTMDSEALLAKIKADHMCDKKAAKKVLAALDANDPDAALAARGDKAVVTL
;
A
#
# COMPACT_ATOMS: atom_id res chain seq x y z
N SER A 1 15.55 0.16 -31.63
CA SER A 1 15.37 0.19 -30.17
C SER A 1 13.97 0.73 -29.84
N ARG A 2 13.07 -0.08 -29.27
CA ARG A 2 11.65 0.29 -29.05
C ARG A 2 11.12 -0.15 -27.68
N THR A 3 11.75 0.30 -26.59
CA THR A 3 11.29 0.00 -25.22
C THR A 3 11.32 1.23 -24.32
N ARG A 4 10.73 2.34 -24.78
CA ARG A 4 10.30 3.43 -23.88
C ARG A 4 8.95 3.94 -24.34
N LYS A 5 7.89 3.61 -23.58
CA LYS A 5 6.60 4.34 -23.43
C LYS A 5 5.59 3.48 -22.64
N LYS A 6 5.94 3.06 -21.41
CA LYS A 6 4.97 2.46 -20.46
C LYS A 6 4.99 3.17 -19.10
N LEU A 7 5.28 4.47 -19.10
CA LEU A 7 5.06 5.31 -17.92
C LEU A 7 3.82 6.16 -18.19
N ASN A 8 2.86 6.10 -17.27
CA ASN A 8 1.71 6.99 -17.26
C ASN A 8 1.63 7.67 -15.88
N ARG A 9 0.89 8.78 -15.81
CA ARG A 9 0.64 9.53 -14.56
C ARG A 9 0.23 8.60 -13.40
N ASP A 10 -0.60 7.61 -13.69
CA ASP A 10 -1.21 6.74 -12.69
C ASP A 10 -0.23 5.72 -12.12
N SER A 11 0.87 5.44 -12.82
CA SER A 11 1.94 4.53 -12.39
C SER A 11 2.61 5.03 -11.10
N LEU A 12 2.74 6.35 -10.94
CA LEU A 12 3.28 6.98 -9.73
C LEU A 12 2.20 7.70 -8.90
N SER A 13 0.94 7.65 -9.34
CA SER A 13 -0.17 8.33 -8.69
C SER A 13 0.01 9.85 -8.51
N CYS A 14 0.77 10.50 -9.39
CA CYS A 14 0.98 11.94 -9.35
C CYS A 14 -0.35 12.68 -9.57
N ALA A 15 -0.72 13.56 -8.64
CA ALA A 15 -1.97 14.31 -8.71
C ALA A 15 -1.82 15.69 -8.08
N PHE A 16 -2.53 16.67 -8.65
CA PHE A 16 -2.72 17.98 -8.04
C PHE A 16 -4.10 18.05 -7.41
N LYS A 17 -4.20 18.59 -6.20
CA LYS A 17 -5.45 18.75 -5.46
C LYS A 17 -5.41 20.03 -4.64
N CYS A 18 -6.51 20.78 -4.63
CA CYS A 18 -6.72 21.81 -3.63
C CYS A 18 -6.78 21.15 -2.25
N CYS A 19 -5.99 21.65 -1.31
CA CYS A 19 -5.91 21.11 0.05
C CYS A 19 -6.23 22.16 1.13
N ALA A 20 -6.14 23.46 0.83
CA ALA A 20 -6.52 24.53 1.75
C ALA A 20 -7.06 25.73 0.97
N MET A 21 -7.87 26.54 1.64
CA MET A 21 -8.29 27.87 1.19
C MET A 21 -8.11 28.83 2.36
N TYR A 22 -7.45 29.95 2.11
CA TYR A 22 -7.21 30.99 3.11
C TYR A 22 -8.11 32.19 2.79
N VAL A 23 -8.95 32.59 3.75
CA VAL A 23 -9.90 33.71 3.60
C VAL A 23 -9.66 34.67 4.77
N GLY A 24 -8.99 35.78 4.50
CA GLY A 24 -8.42 36.60 5.57
C GLY A 24 -7.37 35.79 6.36
N ASP A 25 -7.48 35.81 7.68
CA ASP A 25 -6.57 35.07 8.56
C ASP A 25 -7.02 33.63 8.85
N GLU A 26 -8.15 33.21 8.27
CA GLU A 26 -8.72 31.88 8.50
C GLU A 26 -8.32 30.88 7.41
N MET A 27 -7.90 29.69 7.85
CA MET A 27 -7.60 28.56 6.98
C MET A 27 -8.73 27.54 7.00
N TYR A 28 -9.24 27.21 5.82
CA TYR A 28 -10.24 26.19 5.58
C TYR A 28 -9.59 24.96 4.98
N ALA A 29 -9.61 23.85 5.73
CA ALA A 29 -8.99 22.59 5.31
C ALA A 29 -9.89 21.87 4.28
N ILE A 30 -9.39 21.66 3.06
CA ILE A 30 -10.14 21.08 1.95
C ILE A 30 -9.62 19.68 1.64
N GLY A 31 -10.53 18.70 1.52
CA GLY A 31 -10.16 17.33 1.18
C GLY A 31 -11.27 16.60 0.44
N LYS A 32 -10.87 15.58 -0.32
CA LYS A 32 -11.78 14.65 -1.00
C LYS A 32 -11.72 13.30 -0.29
N ASP A 33 -12.88 12.75 0.03
CA ASP A 33 -13.03 11.37 0.54
C ASP A 33 -14.16 10.64 -0.22
N PRO A 34 -13.85 9.94 -1.33
CA PRO A 34 -14.89 9.34 -2.18
C PRO A 34 -15.57 8.14 -1.50
N ILE A 35 -16.90 8.18 -1.37
CA ILE A 35 -17.71 7.13 -0.75
C ILE A 35 -17.59 5.78 -1.49
N ALA A 36 -17.57 5.80 -2.83
CA ALA A 36 -17.60 4.60 -3.67
C ALA A 36 -16.21 3.98 -3.96
N GLY A 37 -15.23 4.20 -3.07
CA GLY A 37 -13.87 3.71 -3.26
C GLY A 37 -13.05 4.59 -4.20
N GLY A 38 -12.20 5.43 -3.61
CA GLY A 38 -11.23 6.26 -4.32
C GLY A 38 -10.11 6.72 -3.38
N LYS A 39 -9.12 7.43 -3.91
CA LYS A 39 -7.99 7.92 -3.09
C LYS A 39 -8.37 9.18 -2.33
N LYS A 40 -8.45 9.08 -1.00
CA LYS A 40 -8.53 10.21 -0.08
C LYS A 40 -7.40 11.22 -0.35
N SER A 41 -7.68 12.51 -0.21
CA SER A 41 -6.64 13.55 -0.16
C SER A 41 -6.46 14.07 1.25
N TYR A 42 -5.24 14.51 1.55
CA TYR A 42 -4.92 15.08 2.84
C TYR A 42 -5.21 16.59 2.82
N PRO A 43 -6.01 17.10 3.78
CA PRO A 43 -6.39 18.50 3.82
C PRO A 43 -5.36 19.37 4.56
N GLY A 44 -5.44 20.68 4.36
CA GLY A 44 -4.78 21.72 5.14
C GLY A 44 -3.37 22.14 4.72
N ASN A 45 -2.90 21.74 3.54
CA ASN A 45 -1.55 22.06 3.06
C ASN A 45 -0.43 21.81 4.10
N PRO A 46 -0.30 20.59 4.65
CA PRO A 46 0.73 20.33 5.66
C PRO A 46 2.15 20.47 5.09
N ALA A 47 3.07 21.06 5.86
CA ALA A 47 4.50 21.10 5.54
C ALA A 47 5.07 19.70 5.25
N VAL A 48 6.13 19.60 4.44
CA VAL A 48 6.83 18.35 4.20
C VAL A 48 8.05 18.28 5.11
N VAL A 49 8.04 17.35 6.05
CA VAL A 49 9.10 17.15 7.03
C VAL A 49 9.86 15.87 6.74
N ARG A 50 11.16 15.87 7.02
CA ARG A 50 12.01 14.68 6.97
C ARG A 50 11.97 13.96 8.30
N GLY A 51 11.48 12.73 8.31
CA GLY A 51 11.49 11.89 9.50
C GLY A 51 12.92 11.54 9.94
N SER A 52 13.06 11.05 11.17
CA SER A 52 14.33 10.54 11.71
C SER A 52 14.90 9.36 10.90
N ASP A 53 14.04 8.66 10.16
CA ASP A 53 14.39 7.61 9.21
C ASP A 53 14.81 8.15 7.81
N GLY A 54 14.88 9.47 7.66
CA GLY A 54 15.27 10.15 6.43
C GLY A 54 14.16 10.24 5.38
N VAL A 55 12.97 9.69 5.64
CA VAL A 55 11.85 9.67 4.69
C VAL A 55 11.03 10.95 4.78
N LEU A 56 10.76 11.56 3.63
CA LEU A 56 9.93 12.76 3.51
C LEU A 56 8.45 12.41 3.70
N ARG A 57 7.78 13.13 4.59
CA ARG A 57 6.38 12.92 4.94
C ARG A 57 5.68 14.26 5.16
N ASN A 58 4.37 14.29 4.94
CA ASN A 58 3.58 15.46 5.34
C ASN A 58 3.52 15.55 6.87
N ARG A 59 3.52 16.77 7.41
CA ARG A 59 3.30 17.02 8.83
C ARG A 59 1.93 16.48 9.26
N GLY A 60 1.92 15.56 10.22
CA GLY A 60 0.71 14.89 10.66
C GLY A 60 0.95 13.82 11.72
N GLU A 61 -0.14 13.25 12.21
CA GLU A 61 -0.14 12.09 13.09
C GLU A 61 -0.22 10.83 12.23
N TYR A 62 0.60 9.83 12.55
CA TYR A 62 0.72 8.57 11.82
C TYR A 62 0.40 7.39 12.72
N ASP A 63 -0.24 6.35 12.17
CA ASP A 63 -0.37 5.08 12.86
C ASP A 63 0.93 4.26 12.81
N ALA A 64 0.97 3.14 13.55
CA ALA A 64 2.12 2.23 13.60
C ALA A 64 2.49 1.62 12.23
N SER A 65 1.61 1.71 11.22
CA SER A 65 1.89 1.26 9.86
C SER A 65 2.42 2.37 8.94
N GLY A 66 2.71 3.55 9.50
CA GLY A 66 3.19 4.71 8.74
C GLY A 66 2.11 5.37 7.88
N LYS A 67 0.82 5.06 8.11
CA LYS A 67 -0.29 5.72 7.43
C LYS A 67 -0.71 6.96 8.22
N MET A 68 -0.78 8.11 7.54
CA MET A 68 -1.25 9.34 8.17
C MET A 68 -2.73 9.21 8.56
N ILE A 69 -3.02 9.35 9.85
CA ILE A 69 -4.37 9.33 10.44
C ILE A 69 -4.96 10.73 10.53
N LYS A 70 -4.13 11.75 10.73
CA LYS A 70 -4.54 13.15 10.83
C LYS A 70 -3.48 14.07 10.24
N ALA A 71 -3.86 14.92 9.29
CA ALA A 71 -2.97 15.96 8.78
C ALA A 71 -2.88 17.11 9.79
N MET A 72 -1.73 17.76 9.88
CA MET A 72 -1.53 18.97 10.67
C MET A 72 -1.33 20.16 9.72
N PRO A 73 -2.41 20.91 9.42
CA PRO A 73 -2.40 22.00 8.45
C PRO A 73 -1.38 23.10 8.78
N LEU A 74 -1.02 23.89 7.77
CA LEU A 74 -0.37 25.18 7.99
C LEU A 74 -1.41 26.22 8.41
N SER A 75 -1.13 26.97 9.47
CA SER A 75 -1.83 28.22 9.77
C SER A 75 -1.59 29.28 8.69
N SER A 76 -2.36 30.38 8.70
CA SER A 76 -2.16 31.49 7.76
C SER A 76 -0.74 32.07 7.87
N ALA A 77 -0.27 32.30 9.10
CA ALA A 77 1.09 32.78 9.36
C ALA A 77 2.15 31.80 8.82
N GLU A 78 2.04 30.50 9.15
CA GLU A 78 3.00 29.51 8.65
C GLU A 78 2.97 29.34 7.11
N PHE A 79 1.83 29.60 6.47
CA PHE A 79 1.74 29.59 5.01
C PHE A 79 2.53 30.74 4.38
N HIS A 80 2.53 31.91 5.00
CA HIS A 80 3.25 33.09 4.52
C HIS A 80 4.73 33.09 4.92
N ASP A 81 5.03 32.75 6.18
CA ASP A 81 6.37 32.85 6.75
C ASP A 81 7.18 31.56 6.62
N GLY A 82 6.53 30.46 6.27
CA GLY A 82 7.12 29.13 6.22
C GLY A 82 7.22 28.46 7.59
N VAL A 83 7.77 27.24 7.60
CA VAL A 83 8.02 26.45 8.81
C VAL A 83 9.48 26.00 8.81
N PRO A 84 10.24 26.11 9.93
CA PRO A 84 11.67 25.81 9.97
C PRO A 84 12.09 24.40 9.50
N GLU A 85 11.19 23.43 9.53
CA GLU A 85 11.44 22.03 9.16
C GLU A 85 10.84 21.64 7.80
N ASP A 86 10.21 22.59 7.09
CA ASP A 86 9.66 22.31 5.77
C ASP A 86 10.78 22.13 4.73
N GLU A 87 10.74 21.01 4.03
CA GLU A 87 11.68 20.65 2.98
C GLU A 87 11.26 21.27 1.63
N LEU A 88 10.03 21.78 1.53
CA LEU A 88 9.59 22.55 0.36
C LEU A 88 10.27 23.93 0.34
N LYS A 89 10.68 24.36 -0.84
CA LYS A 89 11.33 25.65 -1.07
C LYS A 89 10.55 26.46 -2.10
N LEU A 90 10.43 27.76 -1.86
CA LEU A 90 9.88 28.68 -2.84
C LEU A 90 10.78 28.71 -4.08
N VAL A 91 10.22 28.34 -5.22
CA VAL A 91 10.93 28.35 -6.53
C VAL A 91 10.36 29.35 -7.50
N TYR A 92 9.12 29.79 -7.27
CA TYR A 92 8.39 30.71 -8.12
C TYR A 92 7.46 31.58 -7.27
N GLU A 93 7.52 32.89 -7.49
CA GLU A 93 6.71 33.89 -6.78
C GLU A 93 6.33 35.01 -7.77
N ASP A 94 5.06 35.39 -7.78
CA ASP A 94 4.55 36.55 -8.53
C ASP A 94 5.02 36.70 -9.98
N GLY A 95 5.03 35.59 -10.73
CA GLY A 95 5.42 35.63 -12.14
C GLY A 95 6.89 35.29 -12.41
N ALA A 96 7.73 35.23 -11.37
CA ALA A 96 9.18 35.12 -11.48
C ALA A 96 9.74 33.85 -10.82
N VAL A 97 10.80 33.29 -11.41
CA VAL A 97 11.59 32.22 -10.80
C VAL A 97 12.51 32.84 -9.74
N VAL A 98 12.34 32.44 -8.48
CA VAL A 98 13.15 32.94 -7.36
C VAL A 98 14.28 32.00 -6.97
N SER A 99 14.20 30.73 -7.36
CA SER A 99 15.24 29.74 -7.12
C SER A 99 15.36 28.81 -8.32
N ASP A 100 16.52 28.85 -8.98
CA ASP A 100 16.86 27.92 -10.06
C ASP A 100 17.64 26.73 -9.51
N GLN A 101 17.52 25.58 -10.17
CA GLN A 101 18.26 24.36 -9.84
C GLN A 101 19.06 23.91 -11.04
N CYS A 102 20.38 23.98 -10.94
CA CYS A 102 21.21 23.52 -12.03
C CYS A 102 21.23 21.98 -12.12
N PHE A 103 21.50 21.48 -13.32
CA PHE A 103 21.51 20.04 -13.58
C PHE A 103 22.56 19.29 -12.74
N PHE A 104 23.70 19.92 -12.45
CA PHE A 104 24.75 19.33 -11.61
C PHE A 104 24.27 19.09 -10.17
N ASP A 105 23.51 20.02 -9.60
CA ASP A 105 22.95 19.86 -8.25
C ASP A 105 21.90 18.75 -8.19
N ILE A 106 21.10 18.62 -9.25
CA ILE A 106 20.16 17.50 -9.38
C ILE A 106 20.94 16.19 -9.42
N LYS A 107 21.96 16.09 -10.29
CA LYS A 107 22.78 14.89 -10.44
C LYS A 107 23.47 14.48 -9.14
N ASN A 108 24.02 15.44 -8.41
CA ASN A 108 24.69 15.20 -7.14
C ASN A 108 23.71 14.75 -6.05
N ARG A 109 22.48 15.29 -6.02
CA ARG A 109 21.45 14.88 -5.06
C ARG A 109 20.93 13.47 -5.31
N VAL A 110 20.79 13.06 -6.57
CA VAL A 110 20.30 11.71 -6.92
C VAL A 110 21.41 10.67 -7.01
N ALA A 111 22.67 11.07 -6.82
CA ALA A 111 23.80 10.15 -6.91
C ALA A 111 23.69 9.06 -5.85
N ILE A 112 23.77 7.80 -6.29
CA ILE A 112 23.90 6.66 -5.40
C ILE A 112 25.30 6.73 -4.79
N LYS A 113 25.37 7.13 -3.52
CA LYS A 113 26.65 7.29 -2.80
C LYS A 113 27.25 5.94 -2.37
N ASP A 114 26.40 4.93 -2.21
CA ASP A 114 26.77 3.57 -1.83
C ASP A 114 26.10 2.60 -2.80
N LEU A 115 26.82 2.26 -3.87
CA LEU A 115 26.30 1.40 -4.92
C LEU A 115 26.11 -0.04 -4.42
N GLU A 116 27.05 -0.56 -3.64
CA GLU A 116 26.99 -1.92 -3.12
C GLU A 116 25.84 -2.08 -2.14
N GLY A 117 25.69 -1.16 -1.18
CA GLY A 117 24.54 -1.18 -0.26
C GLY A 117 23.20 -1.02 -0.98
N ALA A 118 23.14 -0.23 -2.04
CA ALA A 118 21.93 -0.11 -2.87
C ALA A 118 21.61 -1.40 -3.64
N ILE A 119 22.63 -2.08 -4.20
CA ILE A 119 22.47 -3.36 -4.90
C ILE A 119 22.00 -4.43 -3.93
N THR A 120 22.67 -4.59 -2.79
CA THR A 120 22.29 -5.58 -1.76
C THR A 120 20.85 -5.39 -1.34
N LYS A 121 20.44 -4.16 -1.00
CA LYS A 121 19.04 -3.85 -0.65
C LYS A 121 18.05 -4.19 -1.77
N ALA A 122 18.41 -3.91 -3.02
CA ALA A 122 17.55 -4.23 -4.16
C ALA A 122 17.39 -5.74 -4.36
N VAL A 123 18.47 -6.51 -4.18
CA VAL A 123 18.46 -7.98 -4.26
C VAL A 123 17.66 -8.57 -3.11
N ASP A 124 17.86 -8.10 -1.88
CA ASP A 124 17.12 -8.57 -0.71
C ASP A 124 15.61 -8.33 -0.87
N ASN A 125 15.23 -7.12 -1.31
CA ASN A 125 13.83 -6.81 -1.61
C ASN A 125 13.26 -7.68 -2.74
N LEU A 126 14.08 -8.01 -3.75
CA LEU A 126 13.64 -8.90 -4.83
C LEU A 126 13.42 -10.33 -4.32
N LEU A 127 14.34 -10.86 -3.50
CA LEU A 127 14.23 -12.19 -2.90
C LEU A 127 12.95 -12.28 -2.05
N LEU A 128 12.70 -11.28 -1.20
CA LEU A 128 11.47 -11.22 -0.40
C LEU A 128 10.20 -11.16 -1.26
N LYS A 129 10.23 -10.41 -2.36
CA LYS A 129 9.11 -10.38 -3.33
C LYS A 129 8.91 -11.73 -4.00
N VAL A 130 9.98 -12.44 -4.36
CA VAL A 130 9.92 -13.78 -4.95
C VAL A 130 9.34 -14.78 -3.94
N ASP A 131 9.85 -14.81 -2.70
CA ASP A 131 9.36 -15.69 -1.64
C ASP A 131 7.88 -15.45 -1.34
N PHE A 132 7.47 -14.18 -1.30
CA PHE A 132 6.07 -13.80 -1.16
C PHE A 132 5.22 -14.36 -2.30
N LEU A 133 5.63 -14.16 -3.56
CA LEU A 133 4.89 -14.65 -4.73
C LEU A 133 4.86 -16.19 -4.81
N GLN A 134 5.94 -16.86 -4.43
CA GLN A 134 5.98 -18.32 -4.36
C GLN A 134 5.03 -18.85 -3.29
N SER A 135 4.93 -18.19 -2.13
CA SER A 135 3.95 -18.58 -1.09
C SER A 135 2.50 -18.55 -1.58
N MET A 136 2.19 -17.70 -2.57
CA MET A 136 0.87 -17.60 -3.22
C MET A 136 0.59 -18.75 -4.21
N THR A 137 1.53 -19.65 -4.44
CA THR A 137 1.38 -20.83 -5.32
C THR A 137 1.37 -22.15 -4.55
N THR A 138 1.38 -22.09 -3.23
CA THR A 138 1.25 -23.27 -2.35
C THR A 138 -0.11 -23.94 -2.53
N LYS A 139 -0.18 -25.26 -2.26
CA LYS A 139 -1.44 -26.03 -2.29
C LYS A 139 -2.48 -25.40 -1.37
N GLU A 140 -2.07 -24.93 -0.20
CA GLU A 140 -2.90 -24.23 0.76
C GLU A 140 -3.47 -22.93 0.18
N ALA A 141 -2.64 -22.10 -0.45
CA ALA A 141 -3.10 -20.85 -1.06
C ALA A 141 -4.10 -21.11 -2.19
N ILE A 142 -3.83 -22.12 -3.03
CA ILE A 142 -4.74 -22.54 -4.11
C ILE A 142 -6.06 -23.08 -3.52
N ALA A 143 -5.99 -23.90 -2.48
CA ALA A 143 -7.16 -24.46 -1.83
C ALA A 143 -8.08 -23.35 -1.28
N VAL A 144 -7.53 -22.37 -0.54
CA VAL A 144 -8.33 -21.25 -0.01
C VAL A 144 -9.01 -20.45 -1.11
N ARG A 145 -8.34 -20.21 -2.26
CA ARG A 145 -8.97 -19.55 -3.43
C ARG A 145 -10.16 -20.35 -3.96
N LEU A 146 -10.00 -21.67 -4.10
CA LEU A 146 -11.07 -22.54 -4.56
C LEU A 146 -12.21 -22.65 -3.53
N ALA A 147 -11.90 -22.57 -2.23
CA ALA A 147 -12.88 -22.51 -1.16
C ALA A 147 -13.70 -21.21 -1.22
N GLU A 148 -13.05 -20.06 -1.45
CA GLU A 148 -13.76 -18.80 -1.67
C GLU A 148 -14.63 -18.86 -2.93
N ALA A 149 -14.09 -19.34 -4.05
CA ALA A 149 -14.84 -19.51 -5.29
C ALA A 149 -16.05 -20.44 -5.11
N ALA A 150 -15.97 -21.40 -4.18
CA ALA A 150 -17.09 -22.28 -3.83
C ALA A 150 -18.25 -21.55 -3.15
N CYS A 151 -18.06 -20.34 -2.63
CA CYS A 151 -19.13 -19.45 -2.15
C CYS A 151 -19.84 -18.70 -3.29
N GLY A 152 -19.28 -18.66 -4.50
CA GLY A 152 -19.86 -17.91 -5.63
C GLY A 152 -20.00 -16.40 -5.35
N SER A 153 -20.86 -15.72 -6.13
CA SER A 153 -21.01 -14.25 -6.07
C SER A 153 -21.76 -13.72 -4.85
N LYS A 154 -22.31 -14.60 -4.00
CA LYS A 154 -23.18 -14.26 -2.85
C LYS A 154 -22.53 -14.55 -1.49
N TRP A 155 -21.20 -14.46 -1.41
CA TRP A 155 -20.37 -14.63 -0.22
C TRP A 155 -20.79 -13.84 1.05
N MET A 156 -21.64 -12.81 0.92
CA MET A 156 -22.21 -12.05 2.05
C MET A 156 -23.52 -12.63 2.60
N HIS A 157 -24.07 -13.67 1.98
CA HIS A 157 -25.31 -14.33 2.40
C HIS A 157 -25.02 -15.75 2.83
N LYS A 158 -25.68 -16.20 3.89
CA LYS A 158 -25.59 -17.59 4.36
C LYS A 158 -26.23 -18.54 3.34
N HIS A 159 -25.42 -19.41 2.74
CA HIS A 159 -25.89 -20.45 1.81
C HIS A 159 -24.92 -21.64 1.80
N PRO A 160 -25.36 -22.83 1.32
CA PRO A 160 -24.46 -23.97 1.14
C PRO A 160 -23.32 -23.63 0.17
N THR A 161 -22.12 -24.14 0.44
CA THR A 161 -20.95 -23.96 -0.42
C THR A 161 -20.81 -25.10 -1.41
N LYS A 162 -19.99 -24.91 -2.45
CA LYS A 162 -19.64 -25.95 -3.43
C LYS A 162 -18.31 -26.65 -3.14
N LEU A 163 -17.88 -26.68 -1.88
CA LEU A 163 -16.57 -27.21 -1.47
C LEU A 163 -16.35 -28.67 -1.88
N ALA A 164 -17.35 -29.53 -1.66
CA ALA A 164 -17.29 -30.93 -2.10
C ALA A 164 -17.09 -31.05 -3.62
N ALA A 165 -17.87 -30.27 -4.39
CA ALA A 165 -17.77 -30.24 -5.85
C ALA A 165 -16.41 -29.71 -6.34
N MET A 166 -15.77 -28.79 -5.60
CA MET A 166 -14.41 -28.34 -5.94
C MET A 166 -13.38 -29.46 -5.76
N THR A 167 -13.48 -30.24 -4.68
CA THR A 167 -12.59 -31.39 -4.43
C THR A 167 -12.71 -32.44 -5.55
N GLU A 168 -13.92 -32.72 -6.02
CA GLU A 168 -14.16 -33.65 -7.13
C GLU A 168 -13.65 -33.10 -8.47
N LYS A 169 -13.79 -31.79 -8.68
CA LYS A 169 -13.40 -31.13 -9.94
C LYS A 169 -11.88 -31.03 -10.14
N PHE A 170 -11.11 -30.97 -9.05
CA PHE A 170 -9.65 -30.80 -9.09
C PHE A 170 -8.93 -31.90 -8.29
N PRO A 171 -9.00 -33.16 -8.76
CA PRO A 171 -8.44 -34.30 -8.01
C PRO A 171 -6.93 -34.17 -7.80
N ASP A 172 -6.20 -33.65 -8.79
CA ASP A 172 -4.73 -33.51 -8.77
C ASP A 172 -4.22 -32.51 -7.72
N LEU A 173 -5.09 -31.65 -7.19
CA LEU A 173 -4.72 -30.65 -6.19
C LEU A 173 -4.83 -31.15 -4.76
N GLU A 174 -5.31 -32.38 -4.54
CA GLU A 174 -5.47 -32.98 -3.20
C GLU A 174 -6.20 -32.04 -2.23
N LEU A 175 -7.30 -31.44 -2.70
CA LEU A 175 -8.04 -30.42 -1.95
C LEU A 175 -8.65 -30.96 -0.67
N GLY A 176 -9.10 -32.21 -0.63
CA GLY A 176 -9.68 -32.82 0.58
C GLY A 176 -8.73 -32.77 1.79
N PRO A 177 -7.53 -33.38 1.69
CA PRO A 177 -6.51 -33.29 2.74
C PRO A 177 -6.11 -31.84 3.07
N THR A 178 -5.98 -31.00 2.04
CA THR A 178 -5.58 -29.59 2.22
C THR A 178 -6.65 -28.79 2.97
N TYR A 179 -7.93 -29.00 2.65
CA TYR A 179 -9.06 -28.38 3.36
C TYR A 179 -9.14 -28.85 4.80
N ALA A 180 -8.96 -30.15 5.06
CA ALA A 180 -8.92 -30.68 6.42
C ALA A 180 -7.79 -30.04 7.25
N LYS A 181 -6.59 -29.89 6.67
CA LYS A 181 -5.45 -29.20 7.29
C LYS A 181 -5.76 -27.73 7.60
N LEU A 182 -6.49 -27.05 6.73
CA LEU A 182 -6.92 -25.65 6.90
C LEU A 182 -8.16 -25.51 7.81
N GLY A 183 -8.72 -26.61 8.29
CA GLY A 183 -9.95 -26.61 9.07
C GLY A 183 -11.19 -26.16 8.28
N LEU A 184 -11.17 -26.28 6.95
CA LEU A 184 -12.31 -26.01 6.07
C LEU A 184 -13.04 -27.33 5.83
N THR A 185 -14.36 -27.35 6.06
CA THR A 185 -15.16 -28.57 5.86
C THR A 185 -16.20 -28.37 4.77
N PRO A 186 -16.57 -29.42 4.00
CA PRO A 186 -17.62 -29.33 2.98
C PRO A 186 -19.01 -28.96 3.53
N THR A 187 -19.21 -29.07 4.84
CA THR A 187 -20.46 -28.75 5.54
C THR A 187 -20.56 -27.29 5.98
N MET A 188 -19.48 -26.51 5.88
CA MET A 188 -19.53 -25.08 6.16
C MET A 188 -20.42 -24.37 5.15
N ASP A 189 -21.30 -23.50 5.66
CA ASP A 189 -21.95 -22.48 4.85
C ASP A 189 -20.95 -21.37 4.48
N SER A 190 -21.34 -20.54 3.52
CA SER A 190 -20.53 -19.45 2.98
C SER A 190 -20.08 -18.44 4.03
N GLU A 191 -20.89 -18.16 5.05
CA GLU A 191 -20.58 -17.20 6.09
C GLU A 191 -19.51 -17.74 7.03
N ALA A 192 -19.70 -18.98 7.52
CA ALA A 192 -18.73 -19.67 8.36
C ALA A 192 -17.39 -19.88 7.64
N LEU A 193 -17.44 -20.27 6.36
CA LEU A 193 -16.25 -20.45 5.55
C LEU A 193 -15.47 -19.14 5.38
N LEU A 194 -16.16 -18.05 5.03
CA LEU A 194 -15.53 -16.75 4.84
C LEU A 194 -14.99 -16.18 6.15
N ALA A 195 -15.70 -16.37 7.26
CA ALA A 195 -15.23 -15.98 8.59
C ALA A 195 -13.94 -16.71 8.96
N LYS A 196 -13.88 -18.03 8.71
CA LYS A 196 -12.68 -18.86 8.92
C LYS A 196 -11.51 -18.40 8.05
N ILE A 197 -11.74 -18.18 6.76
CA ILE A 197 -10.72 -17.65 5.84
C ILE A 197 -10.21 -16.29 6.30
N LYS A 198 -11.09 -15.37 6.73
CA LYS A 198 -10.68 -14.04 7.23
C LYS A 198 -9.92 -14.10 8.54
N ALA A 199 -10.25 -15.06 9.41
CA ALA A 199 -9.56 -15.26 10.68
C ALA A 199 -8.14 -15.76 10.45
N ASP A 200 -7.96 -16.75 9.58
CA ASP A 200 -6.71 -17.51 9.49
C ASP A 200 -5.84 -17.15 8.28
N HIS A 201 -6.39 -16.45 7.29
CA HIS A 201 -5.71 -16.12 6.04
C HIS A 201 -5.79 -14.63 5.71
N MET A 202 -4.87 -14.18 4.87
CA MET A 202 -4.77 -12.78 4.47
C MET A 202 -4.94 -12.62 2.97
N CYS A 203 -5.88 -11.76 2.58
CA CYS A 203 -6.07 -11.32 1.20
C CYS A 203 -4.79 -10.71 0.62
N ASP A 204 -4.39 -11.13 -0.58
CA ASP A 204 -3.24 -10.60 -1.32
C ASP A 204 -3.33 -9.10 -1.51
N LYS A 205 -4.48 -8.53 -1.83
CA LYS A 205 -4.60 -7.10 -2.08
C LYS A 205 -4.32 -6.30 -0.81
N LYS A 206 -4.62 -6.87 0.37
CA LYS A 206 -4.31 -6.27 1.67
C LYS A 206 -2.88 -6.61 2.11
N ALA A 207 -2.45 -7.86 1.94
CA ALA A 207 -1.12 -8.36 2.27
C ALA A 207 -0.08 -7.69 1.37
N ALA A 208 -0.16 -7.86 0.05
CA ALA A 208 0.69 -7.19 -0.94
C ALA A 208 0.69 -5.68 -0.76
N LYS A 209 -0.42 -5.00 -0.44
CA LYS A 209 -0.34 -3.55 -0.20
C LYS A 209 0.50 -3.18 1.02
N LYS A 210 0.38 -3.91 2.14
CA LYS A 210 1.14 -3.62 3.36
C LYS A 210 2.57 -4.16 3.30
N VAL A 211 2.73 -5.40 2.85
CA VAL A 211 4.00 -6.09 2.63
C VAL A 211 4.81 -5.36 1.56
N LEU A 212 4.25 -5.09 0.37
CA LEU A 212 4.99 -4.35 -0.67
C LEU A 212 5.26 -2.91 -0.24
N ALA A 213 4.36 -2.25 0.51
CA ALA A 213 4.67 -0.91 1.04
C ALA A 213 5.83 -0.95 2.06
N ALA A 214 5.89 -1.96 2.94
CA ALA A 214 6.99 -2.14 3.87
C ALA A 214 8.30 -2.50 3.15
N LEU A 215 8.24 -3.38 2.14
CA LEU A 215 9.39 -3.68 1.29
C LEU A 215 9.86 -2.46 0.48
N ASP A 216 8.94 -1.67 -0.06
CA ASP A 216 9.28 -0.43 -0.78
C ASP A 216 9.82 0.65 0.18
N ALA A 217 9.46 0.60 1.47
CA ALA A 217 10.04 1.39 2.55
C ALA A 217 11.34 0.79 3.12
N ASN A 218 11.80 -0.35 2.58
CA ASN A 218 13.01 -1.04 2.99
C ASN A 218 12.99 -1.53 4.46
N ASP A 219 11.81 -1.92 4.93
CA ASP A 219 11.53 -2.45 6.27
C ASP A 219 11.05 -3.92 6.18
N PRO A 220 12.00 -4.88 6.14
CA PRO A 220 11.67 -6.29 5.98
C PRO A 220 10.99 -6.88 7.22
N ASP A 221 11.28 -6.37 8.41
CA ASP A 221 10.65 -6.83 9.65
C ASP A 221 9.18 -6.40 9.71
N ALA A 222 8.87 -5.16 9.29
CA ALA A 222 7.49 -4.74 9.11
C ALA A 222 6.79 -5.51 7.98
N ALA A 223 7.50 -5.92 6.93
CA ALA A 223 6.94 -6.77 5.88
C ALA A 223 6.59 -8.17 6.40
N LEU A 224 7.47 -8.78 7.18
CA LEU A 224 7.25 -10.08 7.83
C LEU A 224 6.13 -9.98 8.88
N ALA A 225 6.13 -8.96 9.72
CA ALA A 225 5.07 -8.70 10.70
C ALA A 225 3.72 -8.41 10.03
N ALA A 226 3.71 -7.67 8.91
CA ALA A 226 2.50 -7.38 8.15
C ALA A 226 1.93 -8.62 7.46
N ARG A 227 2.77 -9.61 7.12
CA ARG A 227 2.34 -10.94 6.67
C ARG A 227 1.84 -11.79 7.84
N GLY A 228 2.51 -11.72 8.99
CA GLY A 228 2.25 -12.58 10.15
C GLY A 228 2.36 -14.08 9.82
N ASP A 229 1.77 -14.92 10.66
CA ASP A 229 1.72 -16.38 10.44
C ASP A 229 0.63 -16.81 9.45
N LYS A 230 -0.07 -15.85 8.84
CA LYS A 230 -1.19 -16.13 7.94
C LYS A 230 -0.69 -16.53 6.56
N ALA A 231 -1.31 -17.57 5.98
CA ALA A 231 -1.13 -17.87 4.57
C ALA A 231 -1.68 -16.70 3.72
N VAL A 232 -0.89 -16.25 2.75
CA VAL A 232 -1.29 -15.20 1.81
C VAL A 232 -2.06 -15.83 0.66
N VAL A 233 -3.27 -15.34 0.44
CA VAL A 233 -4.21 -15.88 -0.55
C VAL A 233 -4.71 -14.76 -1.44
N THR A 234 -4.65 -14.94 -2.76
CA THR A 234 -5.21 -13.96 -3.70
C THR A 234 -6.72 -13.91 -3.57
N LEU A 235 -7.29 -12.74 -3.24
CA LEU A 235 -8.72 -12.46 -3.41
C LEU A 235 -8.92 -11.55 -4.62
#